data_AF-A0A519WLG4-F1
#
_entry.id   AF-A0A519WLG4-F1
#
_cell.length_a   1.000
_cell.length_b   1.000
_cell.length_c   1.000
_cell.angle_alpha   90.00
_cell.angle_beta   90.00
_cell.angle_gamma   90.00
#
_symmetry.space_group_name_H-M   'P 1'
#
loop_
_entity.id
_entity.type
_entity.pdbx_description
1 polymer ?
#
loop_
_entity_poly.entity_id
_entity_poly.type
_entity_poly.pdbx_seq_one_letter_code
_entity_poly.pdbx_strand_id
1 'polypeptide(L)'
;MTTPTTFKNLMLMLTLLVLNMSCKKAAIAAQPTNLQLVATISDDGSGRVDFVAIANNADRYLFSFGQGANESIRSTDGKASTVYTESGTYTVKVIAYLSDKSTEITKQITVNRNEVIDNTGFISPESYPGMTLVWQDEFNGTELDSKFWNFEEGNGNEGWGNQELQYYRKENTKVGSGYLTITAKKESFGGKEYTSSRLTT
;
A
#
# COMPACT_ATOMS: atom_id res chain seq x y z
N MET A 1 62.95 8.65 78.87
CA MET A 1 61.90 8.63 77.83
C MET A 1 62.55 8.94 76.50
N THR A 2 62.71 7.94 75.62
CA THR A 2 62.83 8.03 74.15
C THR A 2 63.32 6.68 73.60
N THR A 3 62.41 5.93 72.99
CA THR A 3 62.63 5.00 71.85
C THR A 3 62.03 5.70 70.61
N PRO A 4 62.20 5.27 69.32
CA PRO A 4 62.59 3.97 68.77
C PRO A 4 63.70 4.03 67.66
N THR A 5 64.47 2.96 67.38
CA THR A 5 64.25 1.76 66.53
C THR A 5 64.41 1.98 65.02
N THR A 6 65.41 1.31 64.44
CA THR A 6 65.68 1.11 63.00
C THR A 6 64.87 -0.05 62.41
N PHE A 7 64.36 0.07 61.18
CA PHE A 7 64.03 -1.07 60.30
C PHE A 7 64.25 -0.72 58.82
N LYS A 8 64.78 -1.69 58.08
CA LYS A 8 65.19 -1.66 56.67
C LYS A 8 64.04 -2.12 55.74
N ASN A 9 64.23 -1.82 54.44
CA ASN A 9 63.81 -2.55 53.23
C ASN A 9 62.50 -2.19 52.48
N LEU A 10 62.72 -1.91 51.18
CA LEU A 10 62.01 -2.49 50.01
C LEU A 10 60.70 -1.85 49.51
N MET A 11 60.81 -1.19 48.34
CA MET A 11 59.88 -1.22 47.19
C MET A 11 58.45 -0.69 47.36
N LEU A 12 58.11 0.45 46.72
CA LEU A 12 56.98 0.52 45.77
C LEU A 12 56.96 1.81 44.94
N MET A 13 56.82 1.62 43.64
CA MET A 13 56.47 2.59 42.58
C MET A 13 55.21 3.41 42.92
N LEU A 14 55.19 4.68 42.54
CA LEU A 14 53.98 5.31 42.01
C LEU A 14 54.34 6.37 40.95
N THR A 15 54.71 5.88 39.78
CA THR A 15 54.75 6.70 38.55
C THR A 15 53.35 7.19 38.24
N LEU A 16 53.17 8.50 38.32
CA LEU A 16 51.95 9.23 37.98
C LEU A 16 51.72 9.12 36.46
N LEU A 17 50.98 8.10 36.02
CA LEU A 17 50.54 7.96 34.63
C LEU A 17 49.36 8.92 34.39
N VAL A 18 49.68 10.12 33.89
CA VAL A 18 48.69 11.06 33.35
C VAL A 18 48.03 10.45 32.11
N LEU A 19 46.86 9.83 32.29
CA LEU A 19 45.95 9.48 31.20
C LEU A 19 45.42 10.77 30.58
N ASN A 20 46.02 11.17 29.46
CA ASN A 20 45.40 12.12 28.53
C ASN A 20 44.19 11.45 27.89
N MET A 21 43.01 11.57 28.50
CA MET A 21 41.75 11.38 27.78
C MET A 21 41.60 12.53 26.79
N SER A 22 42.17 12.36 25.60
CA SER A 22 41.68 13.04 24.41
C SER A 22 40.27 12.51 24.18
N CYS A 23 39.28 13.24 24.68
CA CYS A 23 37.91 13.06 24.25
C CYS A 23 37.89 13.50 22.78
N LYS A 24 38.09 12.55 21.84
CA LYS A 24 37.74 12.78 20.44
C LYS A 24 36.25 13.12 20.47
N LYS A 25 35.92 14.40 20.28
CA LYS A 25 34.54 14.84 20.02
C LYS A 25 34.03 13.89 18.93
N ALA A 26 33.12 12.99 19.30
CA ALA A 26 32.49 12.10 18.34
C ALA A 26 31.97 13.02 17.23
N ALA A 27 32.38 12.76 15.99
CA ALA A 27 31.85 13.51 14.86
C ALA A 27 30.33 13.43 14.99
N ILE A 28 29.70 14.58 15.20
CA ILE A 28 28.25 14.65 15.32
C ILE A 28 27.74 14.09 14.00
N ALA A 29 27.21 12.87 14.01
CA ALA A 29 26.71 12.22 12.81
C ALA A 29 25.72 13.20 12.18
N ALA A 30 25.98 13.66 10.96
CA ALA A 30 25.07 14.60 10.32
C ALA A 30 23.72 13.91 10.11
N GLN A 31 22.61 14.63 10.29
CA GLN A 31 21.30 14.06 9.96
C GLN A 31 21.30 13.61 8.48
N PRO A 32 20.44 12.65 8.11
CA PRO A 32 20.28 12.28 6.71
C PRO A 32 19.99 13.51 5.84
N THR A 33 20.53 13.55 4.62
CA THR A 33 20.33 14.68 3.68
C THR A 33 20.00 14.18 2.28
N ASN A 34 19.52 15.08 1.42
CA ASN A 34 19.14 14.76 0.04
C ASN A 34 18.16 13.58 -0.08
N LEU A 35 17.20 13.51 0.86
CA LEU A 35 16.16 12.49 0.82
C LEU A 35 15.29 12.68 -0.43
N GLN A 36 15.26 11.67 -1.28
CA GLN A 36 14.42 11.59 -2.48
C GLN A 36 13.49 10.39 -2.38
N LEU A 37 12.31 10.52 -2.98
CA LEU A 37 11.30 9.47 -3.05
C LEU A 37 10.79 9.29 -4.48
N VAL A 38 11.05 8.11 -5.02
CA VAL A 38 10.47 7.62 -6.27
C VAL A 38 9.33 6.67 -5.94
N ALA A 39 8.21 6.82 -6.64
CA ALA A 39 7.06 5.94 -6.55
C ALA A 39 6.74 5.49 -7.98
N THR A 40 6.71 4.18 -8.19
CA THR A 40 6.41 3.54 -9.48
C THR A 40 5.07 2.85 -9.34
N ILE A 41 4.06 3.38 -10.02
CA ILE A 41 2.70 2.86 -9.98
C ILE A 41 2.59 1.79 -11.07
N SER A 42 2.03 0.63 -10.72
CA SER A 42 1.74 -0.43 -11.68
C SER A 42 0.65 0.00 -12.65
N ASP A 43 0.84 -0.30 -13.94
CA ASP A 43 -0.11 0.00 -15.01
C ASP A 43 -1.15 -1.12 -15.23
N ASP A 44 -1.00 -2.25 -14.55
CA ASP A 44 -1.89 -3.42 -14.59
C ASP A 44 -3.22 -3.27 -13.82
N GLY A 45 -3.51 -2.07 -13.29
CA GLY A 45 -4.73 -1.83 -12.54
C GLY A 45 -4.79 -2.47 -11.15
N SER A 46 -3.73 -3.18 -10.72
CA SER A 46 -3.69 -3.86 -9.42
C SER A 46 -3.72 -2.89 -8.25
N GLY A 47 -3.39 -1.61 -8.48
CA GLY A 47 -3.16 -0.62 -7.43
C GLY A 47 -1.80 -0.78 -6.74
N ARG A 48 -0.93 -1.67 -7.21
CA ARG A 48 0.41 -1.87 -6.66
C ARG A 48 1.30 -0.65 -6.93
N VAL A 49 2.03 -0.21 -5.91
CA VAL A 49 3.02 0.87 -6.01
C VAL A 49 4.32 0.46 -5.34
N ASP A 50 5.41 0.56 -6.08
CA ASP A 50 6.77 0.33 -5.60
C ASP A 50 7.45 1.65 -5.26
N PHE A 51 8.06 1.72 -4.07
CA PHE A 51 8.74 2.90 -3.56
C PHE A 51 10.24 2.67 -3.43
N VAL A 52 11.00 3.68 -3.83
CA VAL A 52 12.45 3.75 -3.60
C VAL A 52 12.78 5.10 -2.97
N ALA A 53 13.35 5.06 -1.77
CA ALA A 53 13.86 6.20 -1.04
C ALA A 53 15.39 6.15 -0.99
N ILE A 54 16.03 7.28 -1.23
CA ILE A 54 17.48 7.42 -1.19
C ILE A 54 17.81 8.67 -0.38
N ALA A 55 18.70 8.55 0.61
CA ALA A 55 19.26 9.67 1.35
C ALA A 55 20.75 9.43 1.61
N ASN A 56 21.52 10.52 1.67
CA ASN A 56 22.88 10.50 2.16
C ASN A 56 22.89 10.26 3.67
N ASN A 57 23.76 9.38 4.14
CA ASN A 57 23.94 9.05 5.56
C ASN A 57 22.64 8.57 6.23
N ALA A 58 21.93 7.62 5.62
CA ALA A 58 20.78 6.96 6.23
C ALA A 58 21.06 5.46 6.43
N ASP A 59 20.66 4.92 7.58
CA ASP A 59 20.73 3.49 7.91
C ASP A 59 19.36 2.78 7.85
N ARG A 60 18.28 3.56 7.88
CA ARG A 60 16.91 3.04 7.91
C ARG A 60 15.92 4.08 7.38
N TYR A 61 14.83 3.57 6.82
CA TYR A 61 13.68 4.33 6.34
C TYR A 61 12.40 3.83 7.02
N LEU A 62 11.45 4.73 7.23
CA LEU A 62 10.07 4.42 7.60
C LEU A 62 9.13 5.02 6.56
N PHE A 63 8.41 4.18 5.85
CA PHE A 63 7.41 4.56 4.86
C PHE A 63 6.02 4.59 5.51
N SER A 64 5.20 5.57 5.16
CA SER A 64 3.76 5.63 5.48
C SER A 64 2.99 5.95 4.20
N PHE A 65 2.00 5.13 3.85
CA PHE A 65 1.42 5.12 2.50
C PHE A 65 0.15 5.97 2.32
N GLY A 66 -0.37 6.57 3.39
CA GLY A 66 -1.55 7.43 3.34
C GLY A 66 -2.89 6.68 3.26
N GLN A 67 -2.92 5.38 3.56
CA GLN A 67 -4.14 4.54 3.53
C GLN A 67 -4.79 4.32 4.91
N GLY A 68 -4.23 4.91 5.97
CA GLY A 68 -4.73 4.75 7.33
C GLY A 68 -3.62 4.83 8.38
N ALA A 69 -4.00 4.78 9.66
CA ALA A 69 -3.10 5.06 10.80
C ALA A 69 -2.01 4.00 11.06
N ASN A 70 -2.10 2.80 10.46
CA ASN A 70 -1.24 1.66 10.83
C ASN A 70 -0.44 1.04 9.67
N GLU A 71 -0.40 1.67 8.48
CA GLU A 71 0.37 1.15 7.35
C GLU A 71 1.72 1.84 7.25
N SER A 72 2.68 1.38 8.06
CA SER A 72 4.07 1.82 7.92
C SER A 72 5.04 0.66 7.84
N ILE A 73 5.98 0.75 6.90
CA ILE A 73 7.01 -0.26 6.67
C ILE A 73 8.37 0.33 7.02
N ARG A 74 9.14 -0.41 7.82
CA ARG A 74 10.56 -0.13 8.04
C ARG A 74 11.37 -0.83 6.97
N SER A 75 12.34 -0.13 6.39
CA SER A 75 13.26 -0.68 5.39
C SER A 75 14.69 -0.21 5.66
N THR A 76 15.67 -1.08 5.50
CA THR A 76 17.09 -0.76 5.61
C THR A 76 17.75 -0.49 4.25
N ASP A 77 17.09 -0.85 3.16
CA ASP A 77 17.58 -0.72 1.79
C ASP A 77 16.88 0.41 0.99
N GLY A 78 15.95 1.12 1.64
CA GLY A 78 15.19 2.20 1.02
C GLY A 78 14.08 1.72 0.08
N LYS A 79 13.70 0.44 0.09
CA LYS A 79 12.62 -0.09 -0.75
C LYS A 79 11.40 -0.47 0.06
N ALA A 80 10.22 -0.21 -0.48
CA ALA A 80 8.95 -0.68 0.04
C ALA A 80 7.92 -0.85 -1.09
N SER A 81 6.86 -1.60 -0.85
CA SER A 81 5.76 -1.81 -1.80
C SER A 81 4.44 -1.90 -1.03
N THR A 82 3.36 -1.38 -1.61
CA THR A 82 2.00 -1.60 -1.09
C THR A 82 1.01 -1.72 -2.25
N VAL A 83 -0.22 -2.11 -1.93
CA VAL A 83 -1.35 -2.16 -2.87
C VAL A 83 -2.44 -1.22 -2.35
N TYR A 84 -2.89 -0.32 -3.23
CA TYR A 84 -4.02 0.56 -2.98
C TYR A 84 -5.31 -0.06 -3.51
N THR A 85 -6.31 -0.18 -2.64
CA THR A 85 -7.58 -0.85 -2.96
C THR A 85 -8.59 0.06 -3.65
N GLU A 86 -8.39 1.37 -3.57
CA GLU A 86 -9.25 2.40 -4.15
C GLU A 86 -8.44 3.32 -5.07
N SER A 87 -9.11 3.87 -6.08
CA SER A 87 -8.52 4.98 -6.86
C SER A 87 -8.53 6.23 -5.99
N GLY A 88 -7.43 6.98 -6.01
CA GLY A 88 -7.33 8.17 -5.18
C GLY A 88 -6.00 8.87 -5.25
N THR A 89 -5.94 10.03 -4.62
CA THR A 89 -4.67 10.72 -4.37
C THR A 89 -4.25 10.47 -2.93
N TYR A 90 -3.06 9.91 -2.77
CA TYR A 90 -2.51 9.52 -1.48
C TYR A 90 -1.28 10.36 -1.15
N THR A 91 -1.14 10.75 0.12
CA THR A 91 0.06 11.41 0.62
C THR A 91 0.98 10.38 1.25
N VAL A 92 2.08 10.08 0.57
CA VAL A 92 3.11 9.17 1.06
C VAL A 92 4.13 9.98 1.84
N LYS A 93 4.48 9.52 3.04
CA LYS A 93 5.53 10.09 3.88
C LYS A 93 6.67 9.10 4.03
N VAL A 94 7.90 9.57 3.93
CA VAL A 94 9.10 8.77 4.22
C VAL A 94 10.00 9.52 5.18
N ILE A 95 10.47 8.82 6.21
CA ILE A 95 11.45 9.33 7.17
C ILE A 95 12.73 8.49 7.01
N ALA A 96 13.83 9.14 6.66
CA ALA A 96 15.17 8.55 6.71
C ALA A 96 15.78 8.80 8.09
N TYR A 97 16.43 7.78 8.65
CA TYR A 97 17.07 7.80 9.96
C TYR A 97 18.57 7.55 9.87
N LEU A 98 19.29 8.12 10.83
CA LEU A 98 20.64 7.72 11.21
C LEU A 98 20.74 7.82 12.72
N SER A 99 20.80 6.68 13.41
CA SER A 99 20.75 6.66 14.88
C SER A 99 19.52 7.41 15.45
N ASP A 100 19.73 8.54 16.14
CA ASP A 100 18.71 9.40 16.75
C ASP A 100 18.25 10.55 15.84
N LYS A 101 18.86 10.71 14.66
CA LYS A 101 18.57 11.81 13.73
C LYS A 101 17.72 11.36 12.57
N SER A 102 16.98 12.30 12.00
CA SER A 102 16.12 12.02 10.86
C SER A 102 15.94 13.20 9.91
N THR A 103 15.43 12.89 8.73
CA THR A 103 14.87 13.84 7.76
C THR A 103 13.68 13.19 7.08
N GLU A 104 12.67 13.99 6.75
CA GLU A 104 11.42 13.49 6.16
C GLU A 104 11.09 14.18 4.84
N ILE A 105 10.34 13.46 4.01
CA ILE A 105 9.75 13.98 2.78
C ILE A 105 8.32 13.47 2.65
N THR A 106 7.46 14.26 2.03
CA THR A 106 6.11 13.87 1.61
C THR A 106 5.97 13.97 0.10
N LYS A 107 5.17 13.09 -0.50
CA LYS A 107 4.87 13.08 -1.93
C LYS A 107 3.41 12.69 -2.14
N GLN A 108 2.69 13.48 -2.94
CA GLN A 108 1.38 13.07 -3.45
C GLN A 108 1.57 12.12 -4.63
N ILE A 109 0.84 11.01 -4.62
CA ILE A 109 0.73 10.08 -5.75
C ILE A 109 -0.75 9.92 -6.09
N THR A 110 -1.04 9.73 -7.38
CA THR A 110 -2.38 9.40 -7.84
C THR A 110 -2.38 7.95 -8.30
N VAL A 111 -3.18 7.12 -7.64
CA VAL A 111 -3.36 5.73 -8.03
C VAL A 111 -4.70 5.61 -8.73
N ASN A 112 -4.65 5.09 -9.97
CA ASN A 112 -5.84 4.79 -10.74
C ASN A 112 -5.99 3.27 -10.80
N ARG A 113 -7.02 2.73 -10.14
CA ARG A 113 -7.54 1.40 -10.47
C ARG A 113 -8.35 1.51 -11.74
N ASN A 114 -7.66 1.53 -12.87
CA ASN A 114 -8.28 1.13 -14.12
C ASN A 114 -8.28 -0.40 -14.10
N GLU A 115 -9.44 -1.04 -14.00
CA GLU A 115 -9.51 -2.48 -14.27
C GLU A 115 -8.92 -2.69 -15.66
N VAL A 116 -7.86 -3.50 -15.76
CA VAL A 116 -7.36 -3.92 -17.07
C VAL A 116 -8.43 -4.83 -17.64
N ILE A 117 -9.13 -4.33 -18.64
CA ILE A 117 -10.12 -5.11 -19.37
C ILE A 117 -9.36 -5.92 -20.41
N ASP A 118 -9.18 -7.21 -20.13
CA ASP A 118 -8.55 -8.13 -21.06
C ASP A 118 -9.52 -8.44 -22.21
N ASN A 119 -9.34 -7.71 -23.31
CA ASN A 119 -10.10 -7.90 -24.56
C ASN A 119 -9.55 -9.06 -25.43
N THR A 120 -8.68 -9.93 -24.92
CA THR A 120 -8.17 -11.08 -25.70
C THR A 120 -9.13 -12.27 -25.75
N GLY A 121 -10.30 -12.16 -25.10
CA GLY A 121 -11.33 -13.18 -25.07
C GLY A 121 -12.13 -13.34 -26.37
N PHE A 122 -13.15 -14.19 -26.30
CA PHE A 122 -14.06 -14.42 -27.42
C PHE A 122 -14.94 -13.19 -27.68
N ILE A 123 -14.97 -12.73 -28.92
CA ILE A 123 -15.82 -11.62 -29.36
C ILE A 123 -17.02 -12.21 -30.11
N SER A 124 -18.23 -11.86 -29.67
CA SER A 124 -19.46 -12.24 -30.36
C SER A 124 -19.57 -11.52 -31.71
N PRO A 125 -19.91 -12.21 -32.82
CA PRO A 125 -20.19 -11.55 -34.09
C PRO A 125 -21.34 -10.55 -33.99
N GLU A 126 -21.14 -9.33 -34.50
CA GLU A 126 -22.16 -8.26 -34.54
C GLU A 126 -23.25 -8.51 -35.59
N SER A 127 -23.05 -9.49 -36.49
CA SER A 127 -24.04 -9.85 -37.50
C SER A 127 -23.96 -11.31 -37.91
N TYR A 128 -25.10 -11.85 -38.33
CA TYR A 128 -25.24 -13.19 -38.88
C TYR A 128 -26.02 -13.12 -40.20
N PRO A 129 -25.60 -13.83 -41.27
CA PRO A 129 -26.34 -13.85 -42.53
C PRO A 129 -27.80 -14.28 -42.33
N GLY A 130 -28.75 -13.49 -42.85
CA GLY A 130 -30.18 -13.77 -42.73
C GLY A 130 -30.82 -13.37 -41.39
N MET A 131 -30.04 -12.82 -40.44
CA MET A 131 -30.56 -12.27 -39.19
C MET A 131 -30.55 -10.74 -39.22
N THR A 132 -31.53 -10.13 -38.56
CA THR A 132 -31.55 -8.68 -38.30
C THR A 132 -31.42 -8.48 -36.80
N LEU A 133 -30.49 -7.61 -36.40
CA LEU A 133 -30.34 -7.21 -35.00
C LEU A 133 -31.62 -6.51 -34.53
N VAL A 134 -32.21 -7.02 -33.44
CA VAL A 134 -33.45 -6.45 -32.84
C VAL A 134 -33.21 -5.74 -31.52
N TRP A 135 -32.13 -6.08 -30.80
CA TRP A 135 -31.79 -5.50 -29.51
C TRP A 135 -30.32 -5.78 -29.17
N GLN A 136 -29.65 -4.79 -28.58
CA GLN A 136 -28.33 -4.90 -27.97
C GLN A 136 -28.16 -3.77 -26.93
N ASP A 137 -27.24 -3.96 -25.99
CA ASP A 137 -26.75 -2.91 -25.10
C ASP A 137 -25.23 -2.87 -25.16
N GLU A 138 -24.69 -1.73 -25.57
CA GLU A 138 -23.25 -1.51 -25.77
C GLU A 138 -22.60 -0.86 -24.53
N PHE A 139 -23.38 -0.57 -23.48
CA PHE A 139 -22.87 0.01 -22.23
C PHE A 139 -22.05 1.31 -22.42
N ASN A 140 -22.40 2.11 -23.44
CA ASN A 140 -21.74 3.37 -23.79
C ASN A 140 -22.02 4.51 -22.79
N GLY A 141 -23.01 4.34 -21.91
CA GLY A 141 -23.37 5.31 -20.88
C GLY A 141 -22.47 5.27 -19.64
N THR A 142 -22.98 5.83 -18.55
CA THR A 142 -22.34 5.78 -17.22
C THR A 142 -23.16 4.98 -16.21
N GLU A 143 -24.33 4.47 -16.63
CA GLU A 143 -25.27 3.71 -15.82
C GLU A 143 -26.05 2.72 -16.71
N LEU A 144 -26.63 1.69 -16.11
CA LEU A 144 -27.52 0.77 -16.81
C LEU A 144 -28.85 1.46 -17.12
N ASP A 145 -29.38 1.22 -18.33
CA ASP A 145 -30.73 1.67 -18.69
C ASP A 145 -31.78 0.79 -17.98
N SER A 146 -32.48 1.39 -17.01
CA SER A 146 -33.53 0.72 -16.22
C SER A 146 -34.76 0.33 -17.05
N LYS A 147 -34.85 0.76 -18.32
CA LYS A 147 -35.83 0.24 -19.27
C LYS A 147 -35.56 -1.21 -19.66
N PHE A 148 -34.29 -1.63 -19.65
CA PHE A 148 -33.86 -2.94 -20.10
C PHE A 148 -33.32 -3.81 -18.98
N TRP A 149 -32.87 -3.22 -17.86
CA TRP A 149 -32.20 -3.97 -16.80
C TRP A 149 -32.84 -3.74 -15.45
N ASN A 150 -33.06 -4.84 -14.73
CA ASN A 150 -33.53 -4.87 -13.35
C ASN A 150 -32.44 -5.46 -12.46
N PHE A 151 -32.30 -4.92 -11.24
CA PHE A 151 -31.42 -5.48 -10.22
C PHE A 151 -32.20 -6.42 -9.31
N GLU A 152 -31.68 -7.63 -9.14
CA GLU A 152 -32.10 -8.52 -8.05
C GLU A 152 -31.23 -8.22 -6.82
N GLU A 153 -31.86 -7.96 -5.67
CA GLU A 153 -31.16 -7.67 -4.41
C GLU A 153 -31.34 -8.81 -3.39
N GLY A 154 -30.30 -9.05 -2.60
CA GLY A 154 -30.31 -10.07 -1.55
C GLY A 154 -29.79 -11.44 -1.97
N ASN A 155 -30.05 -12.43 -1.12
CA ASN A 155 -29.59 -13.82 -1.29
C ASN A 155 -30.73 -14.78 -1.69
N GLY A 156 -31.91 -14.25 -2.03
CA GLY A 156 -33.06 -15.05 -2.43
C GLY A 156 -33.51 -16.06 -1.38
N ASN A 157 -34.38 -16.99 -1.78
CA ASN A 157 -34.71 -18.14 -0.95
C ASN A 157 -33.64 -19.23 -1.11
N GLU A 158 -33.13 -19.77 0.00
CA GLU A 158 -32.11 -20.83 0.03
C GLU A 158 -30.85 -20.55 -0.82
N GLY A 159 -30.39 -19.29 -0.89
CA GLY A 159 -29.26 -18.92 -1.73
C GLY A 159 -29.59 -19.05 -3.22
N TRP A 160 -30.72 -18.48 -3.62
CA TRP A 160 -31.29 -18.57 -4.98
C TRP A 160 -31.46 -20.01 -5.50
N GLY A 161 -31.71 -20.96 -4.59
CA GLY A 161 -31.91 -22.38 -4.91
C GLY A 161 -30.62 -23.19 -5.11
N ASN A 162 -29.45 -22.54 -5.06
CA ASN A 162 -28.15 -23.17 -5.33
C ASN A 162 -27.13 -22.95 -4.19
N GLN A 163 -27.58 -22.59 -2.98
CA GLN A 163 -26.71 -22.33 -1.83
C GLN A 163 -25.66 -21.23 -2.11
N GLU A 164 -26.04 -20.23 -2.91
CA GLU A 164 -25.17 -19.11 -3.25
C GLU A 164 -24.71 -18.35 -2.00
N LEU A 165 -23.42 -18.00 -1.95
CA LEU A 165 -22.78 -17.37 -0.79
C LEU A 165 -22.90 -15.83 -0.80
N GLN A 166 -23.27 -15.25 -1.93
CA GLN A 166 -23.29 -13.82 -2.17
C GLN A 166 -24.62 -13.17 -1.81
N TYR A 167 -24.56 -11.92 -1.35
CA TYR A 167 -25.70 -11.01 -1.30
C TYR A 167 -25.66 -10.09 -2.53
N TYR A 168 -26.67 -10.12 -3.39
CA TYR A 168 -26.70 -9.27 -4.57
C TYR A 168 -27.05 -7.82 -4.21
N ARG A 169 -26.32 -6.88 -4.81
CA ARG A 169 -26.43 -5.43 -4.62
C ARG A 169 -26.15 -4.70 -5.91
N LYS A 170 -26.78 -3.55 -6.12
CA LYS A 170 -26.49 -2.67 -7.26
C LYS A 170 -25.11 -2.02 -7.18
N GLU A 171 -24.55 -1.81 -5.98
CA GLU A 171 -23.23 -1.19 -5.80
C GLU A 171 -22.05 -2.05 -6.29
N ASN A 172 -22.33 -3.29 -6.68
CA ASN A 172 -21.38 -4.21 -7.30
C ASN A 172 -21.40 -4.12 -8.83
N THR A 173 -22.21 -3.24 -9.42
CA THR A 173 -22.27 -2.99 -10.86
C THR A 173 -21.72 -1.60 -11.20
N LYS A 174 -20.96 -1.51 -12.29
CA LYS A 174 -20.48 -0.26 -12.88
C LYS A 174 -20.63 -0.32 -14.39
N VAL A 175 -21.10 0.78 -14.99
CA VAL A 175 -21.10 0.97 -16.44
C VAL A 175 -20.14 2.09 -16.80
N GLY A 176 -19.31 1.87 -17.81
CA GLY A 176 -18.45 2.91 -18.36
C GLY A 176 -17.41 2.37 -19.31
N SER A 177 -16.86 3.26 -20.14
CA SER A 177 -15.87 2.92 -21.18
C SER A 177 -16.34 1.86 -22.19
N GLY A 178 -17.66 1.70 -22.39
CA GLY A 178 -18.22 0.67 -23.27
C GLY A 178 -18.36 -0.71 -22.61
N TYR A 179 -18.26 -0.79 -21.27
CA TYR A 179 -18.32 -2.06 -20.54
C TYR A 179 -19.30 -2.00 -19.37
N LEU A 180 -19.93 -3.15 -19.14
CA LEU A 180 -20.58 -3.50 -17.89
C LEU A 180 -19.60 -4.31 -17.02
N THR A 181 -19.19 -3.75 -15.89
CA THR A 181 -18.42 -4.47 -14.87
C THR A 181 -19.36 -4.93 -13.75
N ILE A 182 -19.34 -6.24 -13.45
CA ILE A 182 -19.90 -6.80 -12.20
C ILE A 182 -18.75 -7.28 -11.33
N THR A 183 -18.58 -6.66 -10.16
CA THR A 183 -17.52 -6.99 -9.21
C THR A 183 -18.08 -7.84 -8.06
N ALA A 184 -17.69 -9.11 -7.98
CA ALA A 184 -17.87 -9.88 -6.75
C ALA A 184 -16.84 -9.42 -5.70
N LYS A 185 -17.29 -9.05 -4.49
CA LYS A 185 -16.43 -8.58 -3.41
C LYS A 185 -16.53 -9.52 -2.23
N LYS A 186 -15.39 -9.80 -1.57
CA LYS A 186 -15.39 -10.43 -0.25
C LYS A 186 -15.59 -9.34 0.79
N GLU A 187 -16.85 -9.13 1.17
CA GLU A 187 -17.26 -8.16 2.18
C GLU A 187 -18.47 -8.69 2.96
N SER A 188 -18.51 -8.42 4.26
CA SER A 188 -19.65 -8.81 5.09
C SER A 188 -20.84 -7.89 4.85
N PHE A 189 -21.93 -8.42 4.29
CA PHE A 189 -23.17 -7.67 4.08
C PHE A 189 -24.39 -8.58 4.17
N GLY A 190 -25.46 -8.14 4.83
CA GLY A 190 -26.73 -8.89 4.88
C GLY A 190 -26.60 -10.33 5.41
N GLY A 191 -25.65 -10.58 6.31
CA GLY A 191 -25.38 -11.92 6.86
C GLY A 191 -24.57 -12.84 5.93
N LYS A 192 -23.99 -12.32 4.85
CA LYS A 192 -23.15 -13.04 3.89
C LYS A 192 -21.74 -12.48 3.88
N GLU A 193 -20.78 -13.28 3.42
CA GLU A 193 -19.35 -12.91 3.35
C GLU A 193 -18.93 -12.36 1.98
N TYR A 194 -19.84 -12.41 1.01
CA TYR A 194 -19.60 -11.95 -0.35
C TYR A 194 -20.76 -11.10 -0.83
N THR A 195 -20.47 -10.13 -1.70
CA THR A 195 -21.47 -9.38 -2.45
C THR A 195 -21.18 -9.47 -3.95
N SER A 196 -22.22 -9.33 -4.76
CA SER A 196 -22.12 -9.33 -6.24
C SER A 196 -23.32 -8.58 -6.82
N SER A 197 -23.55 -8.64 -8.13
CA SER A 197 -24.79 -8.17 -8.75
C SER A 197 -25.45 -9.29 -9.57
N ARG A 198 -26.77 -9.22 -9.69
CA ARG A 198 -27.58 -10.07 -10.55
C ARG A 198 -28.53 -9.17 -11.33
N LEU A 199 -28.49 -9.29 -12.66
CA LEU A 199 -29.26 -8.47 -13.59
C LEU A 199 -30.24 -9.35 -14.36
N THR A 200 -31.44 -8.85 -14.59
CA THR A 200 -32.47 -9.47 -15.44
C THR A 200 -33.01 -8.44 -16.43
N THR A 201 -33.55 -8.90 -17.56
CA THR A 201 -34.12 -8.05 -18.62
C THR A 201 -35.64 -8.18 -18.70
#